data_AF-A0A9D0ZIP3-F1
#
_entry.id   AF-A0A9D0ZIP3-F1
#
_cell.length_a   1.000
_cell.length_b   1.000
_cell.length_c   1.000
_cell.angle_alpha   90.00
_cell.angle_beta   90.00
_cell.angle_gamma   90.00
#
_symmetry.space_group_name_H-M   'P 1'
#
loop_
_entity.id
_entity.type
_entity.pdbx_description
1 polymer ?
#
loop_
_entity_poly.entity_id
_entity_poly.type
_entity_poly.pdbx_seq_one_letter_code
_entity_poly.pdbx_strand_id
1 'polypeptide(L)'
;MADATWKDKTYNEYYQYLKNGYNPNAQVQQAQKQLNSLKKPQGYTSAYKDSIASGINKYMGSTFDYNHNNDPAYQRQKQEYTQNAQKAMNDTVGQVSALTGGYGNSYAQAAGQETYNAYMKQLTDVIDNLESKAYARYQDENSRLLNGINLMQAQDSTDYSRYRDTVNDYYTDRDYYANRYDTERSFDYNKYADVLDAYYNNAMYQDTNYWNTVNQENTDRQFNYNAQQDAIANQLAREQFAYEKEQDAIANQLAREQFAHGKEQDAIANQLAREQFDYEKELNAGESYQVDMSPYYDTINKMIEEEMPTKEDLATYIDQLDLTAEKKYHLLTLYDCADVWNDMYGPISLKSILLKQKDGKNTIVDQSVLAGYNY
;
A
#
# COMPACT_ATOMS: atom_id res chain seq x y z
N MET A 1 -2.41 -9.12 -16.55
CA MET A 1 -1.33 -8.24 -16.06
C MET A 1 -2.00 -7.10 -15.34
N ALA A 2 -1.72 -6.94 -14.05
CA ALA A 2 -2.22 -5.81 -13.28
C ALA A 2 -1.83 -4.46 -13.94
N ASP A 3 -2.81 -3.57 -14.13
CA ASP A 3 -2.62 -2.26 -14.75
C ASP A 3 -2.14 -1.23 -13.71
N ALA A 4 -0.90 -0.76 -13.84
CA ALA A 4 -0.29 0.23 -12.94
C ALA A 4 -0.87 1.65 -13.11
N THR A 5 -1.51 1.94 -14.25
CA THR A 5 -1.97 3.29 -14.61
C THR A 5 -3.05 3.82 -13.67
N TRP A 6 -3.88 2.93 -13.12
CA TRP A 6 -4.94 3.28 -12.16
C TRP A 6 -4.40 3.68 -10.78
N LYS A 7 -3.33 3.01 -10.31
CA LYS A 7 -2.65 3.33 -9.05
C LYS A 7 -1.98 4.70 -9.12
N ASP A 8 -1.32 5.02 -10.24
CA ASP A 8 -0.65 6.31 -10.42
C ASP A 8 -1.65 7.47 -10.47
N LYS A 9 -2.83 7.24 -11.06
CA LYS A 9 -3.89 8.25 -11.13
C LYS A 9 -4.41 8.65 -9.75
N THR A 10 -4.76 7.69 -8.89
CA THR A 10 -5.35 8.00 -7.57
C THR A 10 -4.33 8.61 -6.61
N TYR A 11 -3.07 8.16 -6.68
CA TYR A 11 -1.97 8.78 -5.95
C TYR A 11 -1.71 10.23 -6.41
N ASN A 12 -1.79 10.48 -7.72
CA ASN A 12 -1.70 11.83 -8.27
C ASN A 12 -2.86 12.72 -7.79
N GLU A 13 -4.10 12.23 -7.78
CA GLU A 13 -5.25 12.99 -7.26
C GLU A 13 -5.06 13.40 -5.79
N TYR A 14 -4.63 12.46 -4.93
CA TYR A 14 -4.25 12.74 -3.54
C TYR A 14 -3.14 13.81 -3.44
N TYR A 15 -2.06 13.64 -4.21
CA TYR A 15 -0.93 14.56 -4.20
C TYR A 15 -1.32 15.98 -4.66
N GLN A 16 -2.15 16.11 -5.69
CA GLN A 16 -2.63 17.42 -6.13
C GLN A 16 -3.51 18.10 -5.07
N TYR A 17 -4.37 17.35 -4.38
CA TYR A 17 -5.20 17.90 -3.31
C TYR A 17 -4.33 18.41 -2.14
N LEU A 18 -3.34 17.62 -1.73
CA LEU A 18 -2.38 17.99 -0.69
C LEU A 18 -1.52 19.20 -1.09
N LYS A 19 -1.11 19.28 -2.36
CA LYS A 19 -0.35 20.41 -2.93
C LYS A 19 -1.17 21.71 -2.96
N ASN A 20 -2.46 21.62 -3.30
CA ASN A 20 -3.35 22.79 -3.33
C ASN A 20 -3.59 23.34 -1.92
N GLY A 21 -3.51 22.49 -0.89
CA GLY A 21 -3.68 22.88 0.50
C GLY A 21 -5.09 23.37 0.83
N TYR A 22 -5.27 23.80 2.08
CA TYR A 22 -6.54 24.35 2.52
C TYR A 22 -6.77 25.75 1.93
N ASN A 23 -7.85 25.90 1.18
CA ASN A 23 -8.32 27.19 0.66
C ASN A 23 -9.72 27.50 1.22
N PRO A 24 -9.86 28.56 2.06
CA PRO A 24 -11.13 28.87 2.70
C PRO A 24 -12.25 29.15 1.70
N ASN A 25 -13.43 28.57 1.94
CA ASN A 25 -14.59 28.80 1.09
C ASN A 25 -15.17 30.23 1.23
N ALA A 26 -16.18 30.54 0.42
CA ALA A 26 -16.82 31.87 0.42
C ALA A 26 -17.48 32.24 1.77
N GLN A 27 -18.01 31.28 2.53
CA GLN A 27 -18.63 31.52 3.84
C GLN A 27 -17.58 31.90 4.88
N VAL A 28 -16.45 31.20 4.92
CA VAL A 28 -15.32 31.54 5.81
C VAL A 28 -14.78 32.93 5.48
N GLN A 29 -14.60 33.24 4.20
CA GLN A 29 -14.16 34.56 3.76
C GLN A 29 -15.17 35.65 4.11
N GLN A 30 -16.46 35.37 4.00
CA GLN A 30 -17.51 36.31 4.37
C GLN A 30 -17.54 36.57 5.88
N ALA A 31 -17.46 35.52 6.71
CA ALA A 31 -17.40 35.66 8.17
C ALA A 31 -16.17 36.46 8.61
N GLN A 32 -15.00 36.21 7.99
CA GLN A 32 -13.79 36.98 8.23
C GLN A 32 -13.99 38.47 7.87
N LYS A 33 -14.62 38.75 6.72
CA LYS A 33 -14.92 40.13 6.31
C LYS A 33 -15.85 40.83 7.29
N GLN A 34 -16.88 40.13 7.78
CA GLN A 34 -17.79 40.68 8.79
C GLN A 34 -17.05 41.04 10.08
N LEU A 35 -16.23 40.12 10.60
CA LEU A 35 -15.40 40.38 11.78
C LEU A 35 -14.47 41.58 11.57
N ASN A 36 -13.81 41.66 10.42
CA ASN A 36 -12.87 42.74 10.10
C ASN A 36 -13.56 44.09 9.82
N SER A 37 -14.86 44.08 9.52
CA SER A 37 -15.64 45.29 9.23
C SER A 37 -16.05 46.05 10.50
N LEU A 38 -15.96 45.42 11.66
CA LEU A 38 -16.32 46.02 12.94
C LEU A 38 -15.42 47.22 13.25
N LYS A 39 -16.05 48.32 13.63
CA LYS A 39 -15.35 49.56 13.99
C LYS A 39 -15.36 49.71 15.50
N LYS A 40 -14.17 49.68 16.10
CA LYS A 40 -14.02 49.97 17.52
C LYS A 40 -14.51 51.39 17.83
N PRO A 41 -15.41 51.58 18.83
CA PRO A 41 -15.79 52.90 19.29
C PRO A 41 -14.55 53.71 19.69
N GLN A 42 -14.55 55.00 19.35
CA GLN A 42 -13.48 55.92 19.75
C GLN A 42 -13.51 56.17 21.27
N GLY A 43 -12.55 56.90 21.81
CA GLY A 43 -12.60 57.33 23.20
C GLY A 43 -13.82 58.23 23.47
N TYR A 44 -14.36 58.18 24.70
CA TYR A 44 -15.40 59.11 25.12
C TYR A 44 -14.86 60.54 25.24
N THR A 45 -15.61 61.49 24.71
CA THR A 45 -15.36 62.91 24.87
C THR A 45 -16.63 63.57 25.38
N SER A 46 -16.56 64.13 26.58
CA SER A 46 -17.64 64.90 27.20
C SER A 46 -17.94 66.17 26.39
N ALA A 47 -19.21 66.38 26.03
CA ALA A 47 -19.68 67.62 25.42
C ALA A 47 -19.83 68.76 26.44
N TYR A 48 -19.90 68.42 27.74
CA TYR A 48 -20.19 69.36 28.82
C TYR A 48 -18.95 69.76 29.63
N LYS A 49 -17.80 69.11 29.41
CA LYS A 49 -16.55 69.30 30.17
C LYS A 49 -16.22 70.76 30.42
N ASP A 50 -16.18 71.56 29.37
CA ASP A 50 -15.76 72.96 29.46
C ASP A 50 -16.84 73.82 30.13
N SER A 51 -18.12 73.55 29.88
CA SER A 51 -19.25 74.24 30.50
C SER A 51 -19.37 73.93 32.00
N ILE A 52 -19.13 72.68 32.41
CA ILE A 52 -19.07 72.27 33.81
C ILE A 52 -17.90 72.96 34.51
N ALA A 53 -16.71 72.94 33.91
CA ALA A 53 -15.53 73.59 34.48
C ALA A 53 -15.73 75.10 34.64
N SER A 54 -16.28 75.77 33.61
CA SER A 54 -16.61 77.19 33.65
C SER A 54 -17.67 77.50 34.71
N GLY A 55 -18.73 76.69 34.80
CA GLY A 55 -19.76 76.84 35.82
C GLY A 55 -19.22 76.71 37.24
N ILE A 56 -18.39 75.70 37.50
CA ILE A 56 -17.73 75.49 38.80
C ILE A 56 -16.83 76.69 39.15
N ASN A 57 -16.03 77.17 38.20
CA ASN A 57 -15.19 78.35 38.42
C ASN A 57 -16.01 79.60 38.74
N LYS A 58 -17.13 79.83 38.02
CA LYS A 58 -18.05 80.93 38.31
C LYS A 58 -18.66 80.80 39.71
N TYR A 59 -19.05 79.59 40.12
CA TYR A 59 -19.62 79.33 41.44
C TYR A 59 -18.60 79.58 42.56
N MET A 60 -17.37 79.06 42.42
CA MET A 60 -16.32 79.22 43.42
C MET A 60 -15.79 80.65 43.54
N GLY A 61 -15.81 81.41 42.43
CA GLY A 61 -15.41 82.82 42.41
C GLY A 61 -16.51 83.81 42.79
N SER A 62 -17.75 83.34 42.98
CA SER A 62 -18.88 84.19 43.33
C SER A 62 -18.77 84.63 44.79
N THR A 63 -18.72 85.94 45.03
CA THR A 63 -18.73 86.54 46.37
C THR A 63 -19.82 87.59 46.46
N PHE A 64 -20.55 87.63 47.57
CA PHE A 64 -21.53 88.67 47.80
C PHE A 64 -20.83 89.98 48.17
N ASP A 65 -21.10 91.04 47.40
CA ASP A 65 -20.71 92.40 47.69
C ASP A 65 -21.89 93.33 47.36
N TYR A 66 -22.28 94.17 48.32
CA TYR A 66 -23.38 95.11 48.17
C TYR A 66 -22.95 96.52 48.56
N ASN A 67 -23.07 97.44 47.61
CA ASN A 67 -22.80 98.86 47.82
C ASN A 67 -24.06 99.66 47.54
N HIS A 68 -24.71 100.14 48.61
CA HIS A 68 -25.93 100.94 48.52
C HIS A 68 -25.75 102.21 47.69
N ASN A 69 -24.55 102.82 47.66
CA ASN A 69 -24.32 104.02 46.87
C ASN A 69 -24.38 103.76 45.37
N ASN A 70 -24.15 102.52 44.95
CA ASN A 70 -24.25 102.12 43.55
C ASN A 70 -25.63 101.53 43.21
N ASP A 71 -26.53 101.33 44.18
CA ASP A 71 -27.88 100.81 43.92
C ASP A 71 -28.83 101.95 43.47
N PRO A 72 -29.34 101.91 42.22
CA PRO A 72 -30.27 102.91 41.74
C PRO A 72 -31.58 102.98 42.55
N ALA A 73 -32.02 101.88 43.16
CA ALA A 73 -33.20 101.86 44.03
C ALA A 73 -32.95 102.65 45.31
N TYR A 74 -31.78 102.49 45.93
CA TYR A 74 -31.37 103.27 47.09
C TYR A 74 -31.28 104.77 46.75
N GLN A 75 -30.68 105.13 45.61
CA GLN A 75 -30.56 106.54 45.22
C GLN A 75 -31.92 107.22 45.04
N ARG A 76 -32.89 106.53 44.42
CA ARG A 76 -34.27 107.03 44.30
C ARG A 76 -34.92 107.20 45.67
N GLN A 77 -34.83 106.20 46.54
CA GLN A 77 -35.43 106.25 47.87
C GLN A 77 -34.76 107.32 48.75
N LYS A 78 -33.44 107.46 48.72
CA LYS A 78 -32.71 108.53 49.41
C LYS A 78 -33.24 109.90 49.02
N GLN A 79 -33.39 110.17 47.73
CA GLN A 79 -33.92 111.45 47.25
C GLN A 79 -35.34 111.72 47.77
N GLU A 80 -36.21 110.71 47.72
CA GLU A 80 -37.59 110.80 48.21
C GLU A 80 -37.65 111.02 49.73
N TYR A 81 -36.90 110.24 50.51
CA TYR A 81 -36.83 110.35 51.97
C TYR A 81 -36.25 111.70 52.40
N THR A 82 -35.22 112.22 51.73
CA THR A 82 -34.68 113.55 52.04
C THR A 82 -35.69 114.65 51.75
N GLN A 83 -36.41 114.59 50.61
CA GLN A 83 -37.45 115.56 50.27
C GLN A 83 -38.61 115.53 51.28
N ASN A 84 -39.07 114.32 51.64
CA ASN A 84 -40.15 114.14 52.60
C ASN A 84 -39.73 114.55 54.02
N ALA A 85 -38.51 114.25 54.44
CA ALA A 85 -37.96 114.68 55.72
C ALA A 85 -37.87 116.21 55.82
N GLN A 86 -37.41 116.88 54.76
CA GLN A 86 -37.36 118.34 54.70
C GLN A 86 -38.76 118.94 54.81
N LYS A 87 -39.73 118.37 54.09
CA LYS A 87 -41.12 118.82 54.15
C LYS A 87 -41.72 118.61 55.56
N ALA A 88 -41.57 117.42 56.12
CA ALA A 88 -42.07 117.08 57.46
C ALA A 88 -41.43 117.95 58.55
N MET A 89 -40.12 118.21 58.45
CA MET A 89 -39.42 119.14 59.33
C MET A 89 -40.03 120.55 59.25
N ASN A 90 -40.21 121.08 58.05
CA ASN A 90 -40.80 122.42 57.85
C ASN A 90 -42.23 122.50 58.38
N ASP A 91 -43.03 121.44 58.17
CA ASP A 91 -44.40 121.34 58.69
C ASP A 91 -44.41 121.31 60.23
N THR A 92 -43.54 120.50 60.86
CA THR A 92 -43.41 120.45 62.33
C THR A 92 -42.92 121.78 62.91
N VAL A 93 -41.91 122.41 62.30
CA VAL A 93 -41.44 123.74 62.73
C VAL A 93 -42.57 124.76 62.63
N GLY A 94 -43.30 124.79 61.51
CA GLY A 94 -44.42 125.69 61.30
C GLY A 94 -45.55 125.51 62.31
N GLN A 95 -45.91 124.25 62.60
CA GLN A 95 -46.94 123.91 63.60
C GLN A 95 -46.51 124.31 65.02
N VAL A 96 -45.28 124.00 65.43
CA VAL A 96 -44.77 124.32 66.78
C VAL A 96 -44.54 125.84 66.94
N SER A 97 -44.09 126.54 65.89
CA SER A 97 -43.97 128.00 65.90
C SER A 97 -45.33 128.69 65.99
N ALA A 98 -46.37 128.16 65.33
CA ALA A 98 -47.74 128.67 65.47
C ALA A 98 -48.28 128.49 66.90
N LEU A 99 -48.01 127.36 67.54
CA LEU A 99 -48.40 127.08 68.92
C LEU A 99 -47.65 127.93 69.97
N THR A 100 -46.46 128.42 69.64
CA THR A 100 -45.60 129.21 70.56
C THR A 100 -45.65 130.72 70.31
N GLY A 101 -46.69 131.21 69.62
CA GLY A 101 -46.95 132.64 69.44
C GLY A 101 -46.30 133.26 68.20
N GLY A 102 -45.96 132.46 67.19
CA GLY A 102 -45.52 132.92 65.88
C GLY A 102 -44.02 133.23 65.75
N TYR A 103 -43.25 133.13 66.84
CA TYR A 103 -41.78 133.23 66.79
C TYR A 103 -41.16 131.85 66.59
N GLY A 104 -40.20 131.77 65.66
CA GLY A 104 -39.36 130.59 65.42
C GLY A 104 -38.49 130.30 66.63
N ASN A 105 -39.05 129.65 67.64
CA ASN A 105 -38.36 129.35 68.88
C ASN A 105 -37.43 128.15 68.70
N SER A 106 -36.32 128.10 69.45
CA SER A 106 -35.35 127.00 69.45
C SER A 106 -36.00 125.62 69.65
N TYR A 107 -37.12 125.58 70.38
CA TYR A 107 -37.96 124.40 70.57
C TYR A 107 -38.61 123.87 69.28
N ALA A 108 -39.11 124.77 68.41
CA ALA A 108 -39.71 124.37 67.13
C ALA A 108 -38.66 123.78 66.18
N GLN A 109 -37.45 124.35 66.15
CA GLN A 109 -36.34 123.79 65.40
C GLN A 109 -35.90 122.42 65.93
N ALA A 110 -35.83 122.25 67.26
CA ALA A 110 -35.48 120.95 67.86
C ALA A 110 -36.50 119.86 67.49
N ALA A 111 -37.81 120.15 67.58
CA ALA A 111 -38.87 119.22 67.20
C ALA A 111 -38.87 118.89 65.70
N GLY A 112 -38.58 119.87 64.83
CA GLY A 112 -38.40 119.64 63.40
C GLY A 112 -37.18 118.75 63.10
N GLN A 113 -36.06 118.98 63.79
CA GLN A 113 -34.85 118.18 63.63
C GLN A 113 -35.06 116.73 64.10
N GLU A 114 -35.81 116.51 65.18
CA GLU A 114 -36.19 115.17 65.63
C GLU A 114 -37.04 114.44 64.56
N THR A 115 -38.00 115.15 63.95
CA THR A 115 -38.80 114.63 62.84
C THR A 115 -37.94 114.28 61.62
N TYR A 116 -37.00 115.14 61.23
CA TYR A 116 -36.05 114.87 60.14
C TYR A 116 -35.20 113.63 60.43
N ASN A 117 -34.65 113.54 61.64
CA ASN A 117 -33.82 112.43 62.07
C ASN A 117 -34.60 111.09 62.07
N ALA A 118 -35.90 111.11 62.41
CA ALA A 118 -36.75 109.93 62.31
C ALA A 118 -36.92 109.42 60.87
N TYR A 119 -37.09 110.33 59.89
CA TYR A 119 -37.12 109.95 58.47
C TYR A 119 -35.76 109.43 57.97
N MET A 120 -34.65 110.02 58.42
CA MET A 120 -33.31 109.53 58.07
C MET A 120 -33.02 108.15 58.68
N LYS A 121 -33.58 107.85 59.86
CA LYS A 121 -33.52 106.51 60.44
C LYS A 121 -34.27 105.48 59.57
N GLN A 122 -35.46 105.83 59.07
CA GLN A 122 -36.21 104.97 58.14
C GLN A 122 -35.45 104.74 56.81
N LEU A 123 -34.65 105.72 56.36
CA LEU A 123 -33.78 105.53 55.19
C LEU A 123 -32.64 104.53 55.46
N THR A 124 -32.16 104.40 56.70
CA THR A 124 -31.22 103.32 57.07
C THR A 124 -31.89 101.95 56.98
N ASP A 125 -33.14 101.80 57.45
CA ASP A 125 -33.88 100.53 57.34
C ASP A 125 -34.10 100.10 55.87
N VAL A 126 -34.17 101.08 54.96
CA VAL A 126 -34.21 100.84 53.51
C VAL A 126 -32.91 100.24 52.98
N ILE A 127 -31.75 100.65 53.50
CA ILE A 127 -30.43 100.07 53.13
C ILE A 127 -30.43 98.58 53.47
N ASP A 128 -30.79 98.24 54.70
CA ASP A 128 -30.82 96.85 55.18
C ASP A 128 -31.79 95.98 54.37
N ASN A 129 -32.94 96.55 53.98
CA ASN A 129 -33.92 95.86 53.13
C ASN A 129 -33.38 95.58 51.72
N LEU A 130 -32.71 96.56 51.10
CA LEU A 130 -32.15 96.41 49.77
C LEU A 130 -30.97 95.45 49.75
N GLU A 131 -30.09 95.50 50.76
CA GLU A 131 -29.01 94.54 50.95
C GLU A 131 -29.56 93.12 51.08
N SER A 132 -30.58 92.92 51.92
CA SER A 132 -31.24 91.61 52.08
C SER A 132 -31.81 91.08 50.77
N LYS A 133 -32.42 91.94 49.93
CA LYS A 133 -32.91 91.57 48.60
C LYS A 133 -31.78 91.26 47.62
N ALA A 134 -30.68 92.01 47.67
CA ALA A 134 -29.50 91.75 46.85
C ALA A 134 -28.89 90.39 47.22
N TYR A 135 -28.80 90.09 48.52
CA TYR A 135 -28.32 88.81 49.01
C TYR A 135 -29.22 87.65 48.59
N ALA A 136 -30.55 87.82 48.67
CA ALA A 136 -31.49 86.82 48.19
C ALA A 136 -31.31 86.53 46.68
N ARG A 137 -31.17 87.57 45.84
CA ARG A 137 -30.89 87.40 44.40
C ARG A 137 -29.56 86.69 44.13
N TYR A 138 -28.53 87.01 44.91
CA TYR A 138 -27.23 86.35 44.84
C TYR A 138 -27.33 84.86 45.18
N GLN A 139 -28.05 84.51 46.25
CA GLN A 139 -28.30 83.11 46.61
C GLN A 139 -29.10 82.36 45.53
N ASP A 140 -30.11 83.02 44.95
CA ASP A 140 -30.91 82.45 43.85
C ASP A 140 -30.03 82.20 42.61
N GLU A 141 -29.15 83.13 42.23
CA GLU A 141 -28.24 82.95 41.10
C GLU A 141 -27.25 81.81 41.36
N ASN A 142 -26.64 81.75 42.54
CA ASN A 142 -25.74 80.66 42.91
C ASN A 142 -26.46 79.31 42.92
N SER A 143 -27.71 79.26 43.39
CA SER A 143 -28.53 78.04 43.39
C SER A 143 -28.86 77.59 41.97
N ARG A 144 -29.22 78.52 41.06
CA ARG A 144 -29.45 78.22 39.65
C ARG A 144 -28.19 77.72 38.95
N LEU A 145 -27.04 78.34 39.24
CA LEU A 145 -25.75 77.93 38.69
C LEU A 145 -25.39 76.51 39.12
N LEU A 146 -25.52 76.20 40.42
CA LEU A 146 -25.28 74.86 40.95
C LEU A 146 -26.22 73.81 40.34
N ASN A 147 -27.51 74.13 40.21
CA ASN A 147 -28.48 73.26 39.54
C ASN A 147 -28.12 73.00 38.07
N GLY A 148 -27.64 74.03 37.36
CA GLY A 148 -27.16 73.89 35.99
C GLY A 148 -25.92 72.98 35.87
N ILE A 149 -24.95 73.14 36.77
CA ILE A 149 -23.77 72.27 36.86
C ILE A 149 -24.18 70.82 37.09
N ASN A 150 -25.05 70.58 38.07
CA ASN A 150 -25.55 69.24 38.41
C ASN A 150 -26.29 68.60 37.23
N LEU A 151 -27.12 69.37 36.51
CA LEU A 151 -27.81 68.89 35.32
C LEU A 151 -26.81 68.50 34.22
N MET A 152 -25.81 69.33 33.94
CA MET A 152 -24.77 69.02 32.95
C MET A 152 -23.97 67.78 33.33
N GLN A 153 -23.60 67.64 34.61
CA GLN A 153 -22.93 66.42 35.11
C GLN A 153 -23.81 65.17 34.96
N ALA A 154 -25.11 65.27 35.22
CA ALA A 154 -26.04 64.16 35.06
C ALA A 154 -26.19 63.75 33.58
N GLN A 155 -26.24 64.72 32.66
CA GLN A 155 -26.24 64.44 31.22
C GLN A 155 -24.93 63.81 30.77
N ASP A 156 -23.79 64.33 31.24
CA ASP A 156 -22.47 63.77 30.93
C ASP A 156 -22.34 62.31 31.38
N SER A 157 -22.79 62.01 32.60
CA SER A 157 -22.84 60.65 33.14
C SER A 157 -23.74 59.72 32.30
N THR A 158 -24.86 60.23 31.81
CA THR A 158 -25.77 59.49 30.94
C THR A 158 -25.11 59.18 29.60
N ASP A 159 -24.44 60.17 28.99
CA ASP A 159 -23.75 59.99 27.72
C ASP A 159 -22.54 59.05 27.85
N TYR A 160 -21.80 59.13 28.96
CA TYR A 160 -20.74 58.19 29.28
C TYR A 160 -21.28 56.76 29.46
N SER A 161 -22.45 56.60 30.09
CA SER A 161 -23.09 55.29 30.23
C SER A 161 -23.47 54.70 28.87
N ARG A 162 -24.10 55.50 27.99
CA ARG A 162 -24.41 55.08 26.60
C ARG A 162 -23.17 54.74 25.80
N TYR A 163 -22.08 55.49 26.01
CA TYR A 163 -20.79 55.16 25.42
C TYR A 163 -20.28 53.80 25.90
N ARG A 164 -20.36 53.50 27.20
CA ARG A 164 -19.99 52.21 27.77
C ARG A 164 -20.83 51.08 27.19
N ASP A 165 -22.12 51.30 26.99
CA ASP A 165 -23.01 50.33 26.33
C ASP A 165 -22.56 50.08 24.88
N THR A 166 -22.28 51.14 24.11
CA THR A 166 -21.76 51.02 22.74
C THR A 166 -20.44 50.24 22.68
N VAL A 167 -19.56 50.41 23.68
CA VAL A 167 -18.32 49.64 23.80
C VAL A 167 -18.59 48.17 24.13
N ASN A 168 -19.55 47.89 25.01
CA ASN A 168 -19.96 46.53 25.33
C ASN A 168 -20.59 45.83 24.12
N ASP A 169 -21.45 46.53 23.38
CA ASP A 169 -22.07 46.05 22.14
C ASP A 169 -21.00 45.72 21.10
N TYR A 170 -20.00 46.58 20.92
CA TYR A 170 -18.86 46.30 20.03
C TYR A 170 -18.13 45.00 20.41
N TYR A 171 -17.86 44.77 21.70
CA TYR A 171 -17.20 43.54 22.12
C TYR A 171 -18.10 42.31 21.96
N THR A 172 -19.40 42.46 22.22
CA THR A 172 -20.41 41.40 22.03
C THR A 172 -20.50 41.01 20.56
N ASP A 173 -20.60 41.98 19.66
CA ASP A 173 -20.62 41.76 18.21
C ASP A 173 -19.31 41.14 17.74
N ARG A 174 -18.17 41.65 18.20
CA ARG A 174 -16.85 41.07 17.88
C ARG A 174 -16.78 39.60 18.29
N ASP A 175 -17.20 39.26 19.50
CA ASP A 175 -17.15 37.90 19.99
C ASP A 175 -18.13 37.00 19.21
N TYR A 176 -19.31 37.52 18.86
CA TYR A 176 -20.25 36.83 17.98
C TYR A 176 -19.64 36.53 16.59
N TYR A 177 -19.09 37.53 15.92
CA TYR A 177 -18.51 37.37 14.58
C TYR A 177 -17.22 36.54 14.60
N ALA A 178 -16.43 36.60 15.68
CA ALA A 178 -15.26 35.76 15.87
C ALA A 178 -15.66 34.28 16.01
N ASN A 179 -16.63 33.98 16.88
CA ASN A 179 -17.16 32.61 17.02
C ASN A 179 -17.77 32.08 15.72
N ARG A 180 -18.47 32.94 14.97
CA ARG A 180 -18.99 32.58 13.65
C ARG A 180 -17.85 32.25 12.68
N TYR A 181 -16.83 33.10 12.58
CA TYR A 181 -15.66 32.85 11.75
C TYR A 181 -14.97 31.53 12.11
N ASP A 182 -14.72 31.29 13.40
CA ASP A 182 -14.07 30.08 13.88
C ASP A 182 -14.91 28.83 13.57
N THR A 183 -16.23 28.91 13.73
CA THR A 183 -17.17 27.82 13.42
C THR A 183 -17.15 27.50 11.93
N GLU A 184 -17.31 28.50 11.07
CA GLU A 184 -17.30 28.33 9.61
C GLU A 184 -15.95 27.77 9.13
N ARG A 185 -14.84 28.33 9.65
CA ARG A 185 -13.50 27.88 9.32
C ARG A 185 -13.25 26.44 9.76
N SER A 186 -13.65 26.09 10.97
CA SER A 186 -13.52 24.72 11.50
C SER A 186 -14.32 23.73 10.68
N PHE A 187 -15.57 24.05 10.36
CA PHE A 187 -16.42 23.22 9.52
C PHE A 187 -15.85 23.02 8.11
N ASP A 188 -15.41 24.10 7.47
CA ASP A 188 -14.82 24.06 6.12
C ASP A 188 -13.48 23.30 6.11
N TYR A 189 -12.65 23.51 7.13
CA TYR A 189 -11.39 22.80 7.29
C TYR A 189 -11.61 21.30 7.51
N ASN A 190 -12.59 20.91 8.33
CA ASN A 190 -12.93 19.51 8.54
C ASN A 190 -13.38 18.84 7.25
N LYS A 191 -14.18 19.52 6.42
CA LYS A 191 -14.53 19.00 5.08
C LYS A 191 -13.31 18.78 4.20
N TYR A 192 -12.37 19.73 4.20
CA TYR A 192 -11.11 19.58 3.48
C TYR A 192 -10.31 18.37 4.00
N ALA A 193 -10.23 18.19 5.32
CA ALA A 193 -9.57 17.05 5.94
C ALA A 193 -10.26 15.72 5.58
N ASP A 194 -11.59 15.64 5.64
CA ASP A 194 -12.37 14.45 5.28
C ASP A 194 -12.13 14.03 3.81
N VAL A 195 -12.10 15.01 2.90
CA VAL A 195 -11.82 14.74 1.48
C VAL A 195 -10.38 14.27 1.29
N LEU A 196 -9.42 14.88 1.98
CA LEU A 196 -8.03 14.47 1.94
C LEU A 196 -7.86 13.03 2.45
N ASP A 197 -8.52 12.68 3.56
CA ASP A 197 -8.53 11.33 4.12
C ASP A 197 -9.20 10.33 3.17
N ALA A 198 -10.27 10.72 2.48
CA ALA A 198 -10.91 9.88 1.47
C ALA A 198 -9.96 9.59 0.29
N TYR A 199 -9.24 10.59 -0.22
CA TYR A 199 -8.23 10.40 -1.26
C TYR A 199 -7.08 9.51 -0.80
N TYR A 200 -6.58 9.72 0.41
CA TYR A 200 -5.53 8.90 1.00
C TYR A 200 -5.95 7.44 1.12
N ASN A 201 -7.11 7.18 1.72
CA ASN A 201 -7.65 5.83 1.87
C ASN A 201 -7.90 5.16 0.52
N ASN A 202 -8.40 5.90 -0.47
CA ASN A 202 -8.59 5.37 -1.82
C ASN A 202 -7.24 4.97 -2.45
N ALA A 203 -6.22 5.83 -2.36
CA ALA A 203 -4.88 5.52 -2.86
C ALA A 203 -4.29 4.28 -2.20
N MET A 204 -4.42 4.13 -0.87
CA MET A 204 -3.97 2.94 -0.14
C MET A 204 -4.73 1.68 -0.54
N TYR A 205 -6.05 1.76 -0.69
CA TYR A 205 -6.88 0.63 -1.10
C TYR A 205 -6.50 0.13 -2.50
N GLN A 206 -6.30 1.06 -3.44
CA GLN A 206 -5.88 0.72 -4.80
C GLN A 206 -4.48 0.11 -4.85
N ASP A 207 -3.53 0.64 -4.06
CA ASP A 207 -2.19 0.07 -3.95
C ASP A 207 -2.22 -1.37 -3.41
N THR A 208 -3.00 -1.59 -2.34
CA THR A 208 -3.19 -2.93 -1.75
C THR A 208 -3.81 -3.90 -2.76
N ASN A 209 -4.86 -3.47 -3.48
CA ASN A 209 -5.54 -4.29 -4.47
C ASN A 209 -4.62 -4.65 -5.67
N TYR A 210 -3.79 -3.69 -6.11
CA TYR A 210 -2.79 -3.92 -7.14
C TYR A 210 -1.81 -5.03 -6.74
N TRP A 211 -1.22 -4.96 -5.54
CA TRP A 211 -0.27 -5.98 -5.07
C TRP A 211 -0.91 -7.35 -4.86
N ASN A 212 -2.16 -7.40 -4.37
CA ASN A 212 -2.91 -8.65 -4.28
C ASN A 212 -3.09 -9.31 -5.66
N THR A 213 -3.44 -8.51 -6.67
CA THR A 213 -3.60 -8.99 -8.05
C THR A 213 -2.27 -9.50 -8.62
N VAL A 214 -1.19 -8.74 -8.44
CA VAL A 214 0.16 -9.16 -8.89
C VAL A 214 0.60 -10.46 -8.21
N ASN A 215 0.35 -10.62 -6.91
CA ASN A 215 0.69 -11.83 -6.17
C ASN A 215 -0.15 -13.03 -6.62
N GLN A 216 -1.44 -12.83 -6.91
CA GLN A 216 -2.27 -13.88 -7.49
C GLN A 216 -1.75 -14.30 -8.88
N GLU A 217 -1.47 -13.33 -9.76
CA GLU A 217 -0.91 -13.60 -11.09
C GLU A 217 0.45 -14.33 -11.01
N ASN A 218 1.29 -14.00 -10.04
CA ASN A 218 2.55 -14.70 -9.78
C ASN A 218 2.31 -16.15 -9.33
N THR A 219 1.36 -16.36 -8.42
CA THR A 219 0.98 -17.69 -7.92
C THR A 219 0.45 -18.56 -9.04
N ASP A 220 -0.46 -18.03 -9.87
CA ASP A 220 -1.04 -18.73 -11.01
C ASP A 220 0.03 -19.08 -12.05
N ARG A 221 0.98 -18.16 -12.32
CA ARG A 221 2.12 -18.43 -13.20
C ARG A 221 3.00 -19.55 -12.67
N GLN A 222 3.31 -19.55 -11.37
CA GLN A 222 4.14 -20.59 -10.75
C GLN A 222 3.44 -21.95 -10.76
N PHE A 223 2.14 -21.98 -10.46
CA PHE A 223 1.33 -23.19 -10.55
C PHE A 223 1.32 -23.75 -11.96
N ASN A 224 1.05 -22.92 -12.97
CA ASN A 224 1.06 -23.34 -14.38
C ASN A 224 2.44 -23.83 -14.82
N TYR A 225 3.52 -23.18 -14.38
CA TYR A 225 4.87 -23.62 -14.66
C TYR A 225 5.17 -25.01 -14.06
N ASN A 226 4.80 -25.23 -12.79
CA ASN A 226 4.99 -26.52 -12.13
C ASN A 226 4.13 -27.61 -12.79
N ALA A 227 2.88 -27.31 -13.13
CA ALA A 227 2.01 -28.25 -13.85
C ALA A 227 2.59 -28.65 -15.22
N GLN A 228 3.24 -27.71 -15.93
CA GLN A 228 3.97 -28.02 -17.16
C GLN A 228 5.19 -28.92 -16.90
N GLN A 229 5.97 -28.64 -15.85
CA GLN A 229 7.09 -29.52 -15.47
C GLN A 229 6.62 -30.93 -15.13
N ASP A 230 5.55 -31.06 -14.33
CA ASP A 230 4.98 -32.35 -13.97
C ASP A 230 4.44 -33.09 -15.20
N ALA A 231 3.81 -32.37 -16.15
CA ALA A 231 3.37 -32.96 -17.40
C ALA A 231 4.54 -33.52 -18.22
N ILE A 232 5.64 -32.77 -18.32
CA ILE A 232 6.87 -33.21 -19.02
C ILE A 232 7.50 -34.39 -18.29
N ALA A 233 7.61 -34.35 -16.96
CA ALA A 233 8.18 -35.43 -16.16
C ALA A 233 7.36 -36.71 -16.29
N ASN A 234 6.02 -36.61 -16.22
CA ASN A 234 5.12 -37.74 -16.43
C ASN A 234 5.22 -38.30 -17.85
N GLN A 235 5.37 -37.44 -18.87
CA GLN A 235 5.58 -37.88 -20.25
C GLN A 235 6.90 -38.65 -20.38
N LEU A 236 8.00 -38.09 -19.87
CA LEU A 236 9.32 -38.72 -19.91
C LEU A 236 9.32 -40.08 -19.19
N ALA A 237 8.68 -40.16 -18.02
CA ALA A 237 8.54 -41.41 -17.27
C ALA A 237 7.78 -42.49 -18.06
N ARG A 238 6.71 -42.10 -18.78
CA ARG A 238 5.96 -43.03 -19.65
C ARG A 238 6.80 -43.51 -20.83
N GLU A 239 7.58 -42.61 -21.44
CA GLU A 239 8.48 -42.94 -22.54
C GLU A 239 9.61 -43.89 -22.07
N GLN A 240 10.20 -43.63 -20.90
CA GLN A 240 11.20 -44.51 -20.29
C GLN A 240 10.65 -45.90 -19.97
N PHE A 241 9.47 -45.98 -19.36
CA PHE A 241 8.84 -47.26 -19.07
C PHE A 241 8.49 -48.04 -20.34
N ALA A 242 8.02 -47.36 -21.39
CA ALA A 242 7.77 -47.99 -22.68
C ALA A 242 9.06 -48.56 -23.29
N TYR A 243 10.15 -47.81 -23.20
CA TYR A 243 11.48 -48.23 -23.66
C TYR A 243 12.01 -49.44 -22.88
N GLU A 244 11.91 -49.45 -21.55
CA GLU A 244 12.30 -50.60 -20.72
C GLU A 244 11.50 -51.87 -21.08
N LYS A 245 10.18 -51.73 -21.26
CA LYS A 245 9.33 -52.84 -21.68
C LYS A 245 9.75 -53.41 -23.04
N GLU A 246 10.21 -52.55 -23.96
CA GLU A 246 10.73 -52.98 -25.25
C GLU A 246 12.08 -53.72 -25.10
N GLN A 247 12.99 -53.22 -24.25
CA GLN A 247 14.23 -53.92 -23.93
C GLN A 247 13.98 -55.30 -23.32
N ASP A 248 13.07 -55.40 -22.35
CA ASP A 248 12.70 -56.66 -21.72
C ASP A 248 12.07 -57.63 -22.73
N ALA A 249 11.27 -57.14 -23.68
CA ALA A 249 10.71 -57.96 -24.74
C ALA A 249 11.82 -58.55 -25.63
N ILE A 250 12.81 -57.74 -26.02
CA ILE A 250 13.98 -58.18 -26.80
C ILE A 250 14.80 -59.19 -26.00
N ALA A 251 15.08 -58.93 -24.72
CA ALA A 251 15.84 -59.82 -23.85
C ALA A 251 15.14 -61.18 -23.66
N ASN A 252 13.82 -61.17 -23.42
CA ASN A 252 13.01 -62.38 -23.31
C ASN A 252 12.95 -63.16 -24.64
N GLN A 253 12.87 -62.46 -25.77
CA GLN A 253 12.93 -63.09 -27.08
C GLN A 253 14.28 -63.79 -27.29
N LEU A 254 15.39 -63.08 -27.03
CA LEU A 254 16.73 -63.64 -27.14
C LEU A 254 16.93 -64.86 -26.23
N ALA A 255 16.45 -64.80 -24.99
CA ALA A 255 16.53 -65.93 -24.07
C ALA A 255 15.74 -67.16 -24.57
N ARG A 256 14.57 -66.95 -25.16
CA ARG A 256 13.78 -68.04 -25.79
C ARG A 256 14.51 -68.65 -26.97
N GLU A 257 15.11 -67.83 -27.83
CA GLU A 257 15.89 -68.27 -28.98
C GLU A 257 17.12 -69.07 -28.54
N GLN A 258 17.86 -68.59 -27.54
CA GLN A 258 19.01 -69.31 -26.96
C GLN A 258 18.61 -70.65 -26.34
N PHE A 259 17.50 -70.69 -25.60
CA PHE A 259 17.00 -71.94 -25.01
C PHE A 259 16.53 -72.95 -26.06
N ALA A 260 15.85 -72.48 -27.11
CA ALA A 260 15.44 -73.33 -28.23
C ALA A 260 16.67 -73.92 -28.93
N HIS A 261 17.69 -73.10 -29.20
CA HIS A 261 18.96 -73.55 -29.78
C HIS A 261 19.67 -74.58 -28.88
N GLY A 262 19.69 -74.38 -27.55
CA GLY A 262 20.24 -75.37 -26.61
C GLY A 262 19.53 -76.71 -26.65
N LYS A 263 18.19 -76.71 -26.72
CA LYS A 263 17.40 -77.95 -26.89
C LYS A 263 17.73 -78.68 -28.19
N GLU A 264 17.93 -77.94 -29.29
CA GLU A 264 18.33 -78.53 -30.56
C GLU A 264 19.73 -79.15 -30.46
N GLN A 265 20.67 -78.48 -29.81
CA GLN A 265 22.00 -79.03 -29.55
C GLN A 265 21.96 -80.31 -28.71
N ASP A 266 21.17 -80.34 -27.63
CA ASP A 266 20.98 -81.54 -26.80
C ASP A 266 20.30 -82.68 -27.56
N ALA A 267 19.33 -82.37 -28.44
CA ALA A 267 18.69 -83.36 -29.29
C ALA A 267 19.68 -83.97 -30.29
N ILE A 268 20.53 -83.15 -30.91
CA ILE A 268 21.61 -83.59 -31.79
C ILE A 268 22.61 -84.46 -31.01
N ALA A 269 23.04 -84.03 -29.82
CA ALA A 269 23.99 -84.79 -29.00
C ALA A 269 23.42 -86.15 -28.57
N ASN A 270 22.15 -86.20 -28.15
CA ASN A 270 21.47 -87.45 -27.79
C ASN A 270 21.26 -88.36 -29.00
N GLN A 271 20.95 -87.80 -30.17
CA GLN A 271 20.85 -88.58 -31.40
C GLN A 271 22.21 -89.19 -31.75
N LEU A 272 23.29 -88.39 -31.69
CA LEU A 272 24.65 -88.85 -31.95
C LEU A 272 25.05 -89.97 -30.97
N ALA A 273 24.71 -89.83 -29.69
CA ALA A 273 24.99 -90.85 -28.67
C ALA A 273 24.19 -92.16 -28.90
N ARG A 274 22.94 -92.07 -29.37
CA ARG A 274 22.15 -93.24 -29.77
C ARG A 274 22.74 -93.92 -31.00
N GLU A 275 23.14 -93.15 -32.00
CA GLU A 275 23.79 -93.69 -33.20
C GLU A 275 25.12 -94.37 -32.86
N GLN A 276 25.90 -93.81 -31.91
CA GLN A 276 27.11 -94.46 -31.38
C GLN A 276 26.80 -95.76 -30.63
N PHE A 277 25.78 -95.77 -29.77
CA PHE A 277 25.38 -96.96 -29.03
C PHE A 277 24.86 -98.07 -29.96
N ASP A 278 24.03 -97.71 -30.95
CA ASP A 278 23.52 -98.66 -31.93
C ASP A 278 24.66 -99.22 -32.80
N TYR A 279 25.65 -98.39 -33.16
CA TYR A 279 26.87 -98.84 -33.83
C TYR A 279 27.67 -99.84 -32.98
N GLU A 280 27.86 -99.58 -31.68
CA GLU A 280 28.53 -100.51 -30.75
C GLU A 280 27.74 -101.81 -30.53
N LYS A 281 26.41 -101.74 -30.56
CA LYS A 281 25.53 -102.91 -30.46
C LYS A 281 25.55 -103.75 -31.73
N GLU A 282 25.56 -103.14 -32.91
CA GLU A 282 25.74 -103.85 -34.20
C GLU A 282 27.12 -104.50 -34.28
N LEU A 283 28.15 -103.89 -33.69
CA LEU A 283 29.48 -104.49 -33.56
C LEU A 283 29.51 -105.71 -32.63
N ASN A 284 28.65 -105.77 -31.61
CA ASN A 284 28.56 -106.86 -30.63
C ASN A 284 27.49 -107.92 -30.93
N ALA A 285 26.58 -107.67 -31.88
CA ALA A 285 25.51 -108.57 -32.29
C ALA A 285 25.76 -109.28 -33.63
N GLY A 286 26.93 -109.05 -34.26
CA GLY A 286 27.36 -109.74 -35.47
C GLY A 286 28.05 -111.07 -35.16
N GLU A 287 27.46 -112.17 -35.63
CA GLU A 287 28.06 -113.51 -35.67
C GLU A 287 29.43 -113.49 -36.37
N SER A 288 30.40 -114.20 -35.78
CA SER A 288 31.72 -114.42 -36.36
C SER A 288 31.60 -115.22 -37.67
N TYR A 289 31.81 -114.57 -38.82
CA TYR A 289 31.89 -115.26 -40.10
C TYR A 289 33.34 -115.69 -40.37
N GLN A 290 33.71 -116.88 -39.90
CA GLN A 290 34.95 -117.57 -40.27
C GLN A 290 34.81 -118.10 -41.71
N VAL A 291 35.60 -117.59 -42.66
CA VAL A 291 35.61 -118.06 -44.06
C VAL A 291 36.68 -119.14 -44.22
N ASP A 292 36.28 -120.39 -44.47
CA ASP A 292 37.18 -121.51 -44.82
C ASP A 292 37.76 -121.32 -46.23
N MET A 293 39.08 -121.11 -46.30
CA MET A 293 39.85 -120.87 -47.54
C MET A 293 40.74 -122.07 -47.90
N SER A 294 40.62 -123.20 -47.18
CA SER A 294 41.46 -124.41 -47.33
C SER A 294 41.61 -124.94 -48.76
N PRO A 295 40.57 -124.97 -49.62
CA PRO A 295 40.71 -125.52 -50.98
C PRO A 295 41.67 -124.73 -51.89
N TYR A 296 41.78 -123.42 -51.65
CA TYR A 296 42.62 -122.54 -52.46
C TYR A 296 44.08 -122.59 -52.01
N TYR A 297 44.31 -122.79 -50.71
CA TYR A 297 45.67 -122.95 -50.18
C TYR A 297 46.34 -124.21 -50.72
N ASP A 298 45.64 -125.34 -50.74
CA ASP A 298 46.18 -126.61 -51.23
C ASP A 298 46.57 -126.52 -52.71
N THR A 299 45.75 -125.84 -53.51
CA THR A 299 45.98 -125.71 -54.96
C THR A 299 47.14 -124.76 -55.28
N ILE A 300 47.21 -123.62 -54.58
CA ILE A 300 48.30 -122.64 -54.77
C ILE A 300 49.62 -123.22 -54.24
N ASN A 301 49.61 -123.89 -53.08
CA ASN A 301 50.80 -124.54 -52.52
C ASN A 301 51.32 -125.66 -53.45
N LYS A 302 50.43 -126.44 -54.06
CA LYS A 302 50.81 -127.47 -55.02
C LYS A 302 51.44 -126.89 -56.30
N MET A 303 50.92 -125.78 -56.82
CA MET A 303 51.57 -125.05 -57.92
C MET A 303 52.97 -124.57 -57.54
N ILE A 304 53.13 -124.05 -56.32
CA ILE A 304 54.44 -123.64 -55.79
C ILE A 304 55.42 -124.82 -55.74
N GLU A 305 54.96 -126.01 -55.34
CA GLU A 305 55.80 -127.22 -55.22
C GLU A 305 56.12 -127.91 -56.56
N GLU A 306 55.22 -127.92 -57.54
CA GLU A 306 55.38 -128.66 -58.79
C GLU A 306 55.97 -127.84 -59.95
N GLU A 307 55.69 -126.54 -60.03
CA GLU A 307 55.99 -125.72 -61.23
C GLU A 307 56.88 -124.49 -60.95
N MET A 308 57.26 -124.23 -59.69
CA MET A 308 58.03 -123.03 -59.25
C MET A 308 57.58 -121.71 -59.94
N PRO A 309 56.29 -121.34 -59.87
CA PRO A 309 55.74 -120.16 -60.52
C PRO A 309 56.35 -118.86 -59.99
N THR A 310 56.43 -117.85 -60.86
CA THR A 310 56.81 -116.50 -60.43
C THR A 310 55.68 -115.85 -59.64
N LYS A 311 55.98 -114.79 -58.87
CA LYS A 311 54.95 -114.02 -58.14
C LYS A 311 53.89 -113.42 -59.08
N GLU A 312 54.26 -113.14 -60.32
CA GLU A 312 53.38 -112.66 -61.40
C GLU A 312 52.40 -113.74 -61.84
N ASP A 313 52.88 -114.99 -61.99
CA ASP A 313 52.04 -116.15 -62.30
C ASP A 313 51.04 -116.44 -61.17
N LEU A 314 51.48 -116.36 -59.91
CA LEU A 314 50.61 -116.51 -58.74
C LEU A 314 49.57 -115.39 -58.61
N ALA A 315 49.97 -114.13 -58.82
CA ALA A 315 49.06 -112.98 -58.82
C ALA A 315 48.00 -113.12 -59.91
N THR A 316 48.40 -113.56 -61.11
CA THR A 316 47.49 -113.81 -62.24
C THR A 316 46.52 -114.94 -61.93
N TYR A 317 47.00 -116.05 -61.35
CA TYR A 317 46.14 -117.15 -60.96
C TYR A 317 45.09 -116.72 -59.92
N ILE A 318 45.52 -116.01 -58.87
CA ILE A 318 44.62 -115.50 -57.82
C ILE A 318 43.60 -114.50 -58.40
N ASP A 319 44.00 -113.67 -59.37
CA ASP A 319 43.09 -112.76 -60.05
C ASP A 319 42.02 -113.49 -60.88
N GLN A 320 42.36 -114.62 -61.50
CA GLN A 320 41.42 -115.43 -62.28
C GLN A 320 40.45 -116.25 -61.43
N LEU A 321 40.70 -116.41 -60.12
CA LEU A 321 39.76 -117.08 -59.23
C LEU A 321 38.46 -116.27 -59.10
N ASP A 322 37.32 -116.95 -59.13
CA ASP A 322 36.01 -116.33 -58.92
C ASP A 322 35.78 -116.07 -57.42
N LEU A 323 36.49 -115.06 -56.88
CA LEU A 323 36.49 -114.66 -55.47
C LEU A 323 36.09 -113.18 -55.33
N THR A 324 35.48 -112.83 -54.19
CA THR A 324 35.21 -111.42 -53.85
C THR A 324 36.52 -110.64 -53.70
N ALA A 325 36.49 -109.33 -53.95
CA ALA A 325 37.67 -108.46 -53.89
C ALA A 325 38.41 -108.58 -52.54
N GLU A 326 37.68 -108.72 -51.44
CA GLU A 326 38.22 -108.92 -50.09
C GLU A 326 38.97 -110.26 -49.93
N LYS A 327 38.43 -111.35 -50.50
CA LYS A 327 39.07 -112.68 -50.46
C LYS A 327 40.29 -112.78 -51.37
N LYS A 328 40.25 -112.14 -52.55
CA LYS A 328 41.43 -112.02 -53.43
C LYS A 328 42.56 -111.27 -52.73
N TYR A 329 42.24 -110.13 -52.12
CA TYR A 329 43.22 -109.34 -51.39
C TYR A 329 43.88 -110.14 -50.25
N HIS A 330 43.11 -110.98 -49.54
CA HIS A 330 43.66 -111.87 -48.52
C HIS A 330 44.66 -112.89 -49.08
N LEU A 331 44.35 -113.58 -50.19
CA LEU A 331 45.28 -114.52 -50.84
C LEU A 331 46.53 -113.84 -51.39
N LEU A 332 46.36 -112.68 -52.04
CA LEU A 332 47.47 -111.89 -52.58
C LEU A 332 48.44 -111.46 -51.47
N THR A 333 47.91 -111.09 -50.30
CA THR A 333 48.72 -110.73 -49.13
C THR A 333 49.43 -111.96 -48.55
N LEU A 334 48.71 -113.10 -48.43
CA LEU A 334 49.28 -114.31 -47.82
C LEU A 334 50.45 -114.89 -48.64
N TYR A 335 50.35 -114.88 -49.96
CA TYR A 335 51.38 -115.39 -50.87
C TYR A 335 52.39 -114.31 -51.33
N ASP A 336 52.40 -113.15 -50.67
CA ASP A 336 53.36 -112.06 -50.90
C ASP A 336 53.43 -111.61 -52.38
N CYS A 337 52.26 -111.55 -53.02
CA CYS A 337 52.07 -111.12 -54.41
C CYS A 337 51.14 -109.91 -54.56
N ALA A 338 50.68 -109.30 -53.46
CA ALA A 338 49.84 -108.10 -53.46
C ALA A 338 50.49 -106.90 -54.16
N ASP A 339 51.79 -106.67 -53.95
CA ASP A 339 52.51 -105.57 -54.59
C ASP A 339 52.63 -105.80 -56.10
N VAL A 340 52.94 -107.02 -56.53
CA VAL A 340 53.01 -107.41 -57.95
C VAL A 340 51.64 -107.29 -58.62
N TRP A 341 50.58 -107.72 -57.94
CA TRP A 341 49.20 -107.56 -58.44
C TRP A 341 48.81 -106.08 -58.55
N ASN A 342 49.18 -105.23 -57.58
CA ASN A 342 48.94 -103.79 -57.65
C ASN A 342 49.72 -103.12 -58.79
N ASP A 343 50.93 -103.59 -59.11
CA ASP A 343 51.69 -103.12 -60.27
C ASP A 343 51.04 -103.54 -61.61
N MET A 344 50.43 -104.73 -61.66
CA MET A 344 49.75 -105.25 -62.85
C MET A 344 48.34 -104.68 -63.07
N TYR A 345 47.55 -104.52 -62.01
CA TYR A 345 46.10 -104.25 -62.07
C TYR A 345 45.66 -102.94 -61.36
N GLY A 346 46.57 -102.29 -60.61
CA GLY A 346 46.30 -101.04 -59.89
C GLY A 346 45.76 -101.25 -58.45
N PRO A 347 45.89 -100.24 -57.56
CA PRO A 347 45.60 -100.40 -56.12
C PRO A 347 44.11 -100.53 -55.79
N ILE A 348 43.76 -101.54 -54.97
CA ILE A 348 42.39 -101.71 -54.40
C ILE A 348 42.16 -100.69 -53.28
N SER A 349 41.26 -99.72 -53.46
CA SER A 349 40.85 -98.79 -52.39
C SER A 349 39.57 -99.28 -51.69
N LEU A 350 39.68 -99.74 -50.44
CA LEU A 350 38.55 -100.12 -49.56
C LEU A 350 37.59 -98.96 -49.21
N LYS A 351 37.93 -97.72 -49.58
CA LYS A 351 37.21 -96.50 -49.15
C LYS A 351 35.88 -96.26 -49.87
N SER A 352 35.59 -96.96 -50.97
CA SER A 352 34.38 -96.72 -51.79
C SER A 352 33.13 -97.50 -51.36
N ILE A 353 33.19 -98.32 -50.31
CA ILE A 353 32.12 -99.26 -49.95
C ILE A 353 31.22 -98.77 -48.79
N LEU A 354 31.60 -97.73 -48.02
CA LEU A 354 30.91 -97.38 -46.76
C LEU A 354 29.93 -96.18 -46.79
N LEU A 355 29.61 -95.57 -47.95
CA LEU A 355 28.82 -94.32 -48.00
C LEU A 355 27.55 -94.34 -48.88
N LYS A 356 26.91 -95.49 -49.07
CA LYS A 356 25.57 -95.55 -49.72
C LYS A 356 24.60 -96.49 -49.02
N GLN A 357 24.01 -96.06 -47.91
CA GLN A 357 22.66 -96.49 -47.48
C GLN A 357 22.12 -95.67 -46.27
N LYS A 358 21.77 -94.39 -46.48
CA LYS A 358 20.60 -93.70 -45.87
C LYS A 358 20.54 -92.23 -46.29
N ASP A 359 20.40 -91.99 -47.59
CA ASP A 359 19.90 -90.70 -48.07
C ASP A 359 18.39 -90.65 -47.84
N GLY A 360 17.99 -89.80 -46.89
CA GLY A 360 16.61 -89.45 -46.64
C GLY A 360 16.46 -88.02 -46.12
N LYS A 361 17.40 -87.12 -46.46
CA LYS A 361 17.27 -85.66 -46.48
C LYS A 361 18.61 -85.06 -46.90
N ASN A 362 18.62 -84.39 -48.05
CA ASN A 362 19.69 -83.49 -48.47
C ASN A 362 19.85 -82.40 -47.41
N THR A 363 20.87 -82.51 -46.57
CA THR A 363 21.45 -81.35 -45.90
C THR A 363 22.63 -80.93 -46.77
N ILE A 364 22.47 -79.85 -47.52
CA ILE A 364 23.61 -79.11 -48.05
C ILE A 364 24.32 -78.56 -46.81
N VAL A 365 25.43 -79.19 -46.45
CA VAL A 365 26.38 -78.61 -45.50
C VAL A 365 27.11 -77.52 -46.27
N ASP A 366 26.68 -76.27 -46.06
CA ASP A 366 27.39 -75.11 -46.57
C ASP A 366 28.75 -75.00 -45.86
N GLN A 367 29.81 -74.94 -46.66
CA GLN A 367 31.21 -74.92 -46.27
C GLN A 367 31.68 -73.50 -45.90
N SER A 368 30.95 -72.78 -45.05
CA SER A 368 31.23 -71.37 -44.75
C SER A 368 31.61 -71.06 -43.30
N VAL A 369 32.14 -72.04 -42.55
CA VAL A 369 32.82 -71.79 -41.25
C VAL A 369 34.26 -72.28 -41.31
N LEU A 370 35.07 -71.67 -42.19
CA LEU A 370 36.54 -71.75 -42.16
C LEU A 370 37.15 -70.47 -42.76
N ALA A 371 37.07 -69.36 -42.00
CA ALA A 371 38.02 -68.25 -41.96
C ALA A 371 37.38 -67.14 -41.09
N GLY A 372 37.90 -66.73 -39.94
CA GLY A 372 39.29 -66.71 -39.50
C GLY A 372 39.78 -65.27 -39.43
N TYR A 373 39.79 -64.73 -38.20
CA TYR A 373 40.68 -63.69 -37.68
C TYR A 373 40.63 -62.26 -38.26
N ASN A 374 40.13 -61.31 -37.45
CA ASN A 374 40.96 -60.27 -36.81
C ASN A 374 40.10 -59.30 -35.96
N TYR A 375 40.21 -59.43 -34.63
CA TYR A 375 40.44 -58.33 -33.68
C TYR A 375 41.35 -58.84 -32.57
#